data_AF-A0A2Z6PBZ4-F1
#
_entry.id   AF-A0A2Z6PBZ4-F1
#
_cell.length_a   1.000
_cell.length_b   1.000
_cell.length_c   1.000
_cell.angle_alpha   90.00
_cell.angle_beta   90.00
_cell.angle_gamma   90.00
#
_symmetry.space_group_name_H-M   'P 1'
#
loop_
_entity.id
_entity.type
_entity.pdbx_description
1 polymer ?
#
loop_
_entity_poly.entity_id
_entity_poly.type
_entity_poly.pdbx_seq_one_letter_code
_entity_poly.pdbx_strand_id
1 'polypeptide(L)'
;MEKETKAPHCLILPYPAQGHVNPMIQFSKRLIEKGVKVTLITVTSLWKSLSTKNLTSIEVESISDGYDEGGLSAAKSLEDYKETFWRVGTQTLIELLQKLSKSENPPNCIIFDAFLPWVLDVGKSGGLVSEDMAIKDNRTINTIYVIRQKTQR
;
A
#
# COMPACT_ATOMS: atom_id res chain seq x y z
N MET A 1 28.25 8.30 18.91
CA MET A 1 26.83 7.92 19.10
C MET A 1 26.39 7.27 17.81
N GLU A 2 26.43 5.95 17.74
CA GLU A 2 26.01 5.21 16.55
C GLU A 2 24.51 5.51 16.33
N LYS A 3 24.15 5.98 15.14
CA LYS A 3 22.74 6.06 14.75
C LYS A 3 22.24 4.61 14.70
N GLU A 4 21.41 4.20 15.64
CA GLU A 4 20.61 2.99 15.48
C GLU A 4 19.87 3.10 14.14
N THR A 5 20.27 2.28 13.18
CA THR A 5 19.60 2.22 11.88
C THR A 5 18.28 1.51 12.10
N LYS A 6 17.20 2.30 12.25
CA LYS A 6 15.83 1.76 12.33
C LYS A 6 15.56 0.86 11.12
N ALA A 7 14.92 -0.28 11.38
CA ALA A 7 14.50 -1.21 10.34
C ALA A 7 13.70 -0.45 9.25
N PRO A 8 13.96 -0.70 7.95
CA PRO A 8 13.24 -0.05 6.88
C PRO A 8 11.74 -0.32 7.01
N HIS A 9 10.92 0.70 6.73
CA HIS A 9 9.47 0.60 6.85
C HIS A 9 8.81 0.84 5.49
N CYS A 10 8.17 -0.22 4.98
CA CYS A 10 7.48 -0.23 3.69
C CYS A 10 5.95 -0.28 3.87
N LEU A 11 5.25 0.60 3.17
CA LEU A 11 3.81 0.46 2.92
C LEU A 11 3.59 -0.45 1.73
N ILE A 12 2.55 -1.29 1.79
CA ILE A 12 2.20 -2.21 0.71
C ILE A 12 0.74 -2.00 0.35
N LEU A 13 0.48 -1.52 -0.87
CA LEU A 13 -0.85 -1.17 -1.36
C LEU A 13 -1.24 -2.05 -2.58
N PRO A 14 -1.90 -3.20 -2.35
CA PRO A 14 -2.47 -4.01 -3.43
C PRO A 14 -3.65 -3.33 -4.11
N TYR A 15 -3.94 -3.72 -5.36
CA TYR A 15 -5.25 -3.46 -5.96
C TYR A 15 -6.34 -4.22 -5.17
N PRO A 16 -7.53 -3.64 -4.92
CA PRO A 16 -8.56 -4.22 -4.06
C PRO A 16 -9.34 -5.37 -4.73
N ALA A 17 -8.61 -6.39 -5.19
CA ALA A 17 -9.16 -7.64 -5.67
C ALA A 17 -8.39 -8.81 -5.06
N GLN A 18 -9.09 -9.91 -4.74
CA GLN A 18 -8.50 -11.05 -4.03
C GLN A 18 -7.25 -11.62 -4.73
N GLY A 19 -7.24 -11.63 -6.06
CA GLY A 19 -6.11 -12.07 -6.88
C GLY A 19 -4.83 -11.25 -6.68
N HIS A 20 -4.94 -10.01 -6.20
CA HIS A 20 -3.84 -9.08 -5.95
C HIS A 20 -3.47 -9.00 -4.47
N VAL A 21 -4.49 -8.97 -3.59
CA VAL A 21 -4.32 -8.86 -2.13
C VAL A 21 -3.58 -10.06 -1.54
N ASN A 22 -3.95 -11.29 -1.92
CA ASN A 22 -3.34 -12.49 -1.35
C ASN A 22 -1.84 -12.61 -1.65
N PRO A 23 -1.38 -12.44 -2.92
CA PRO A 23 0.04 -12.43 -3.20
C PRO A 23 0.80 -11.32 -2.46
N MET A 24 0.20 -10.13 -2.35
CA MET A 24 0.83 -9.01 -1.64
C MET A 24 0.97 -9.29 -0.13
N ILE A 25 0.02 -9.99 0.50
CA ILE A 25 0.18 -10.49 1.88
C ILE A 25 1.37 -11.46 1.99
N GLN A 26 1.52 -12.40 1.06
CA GLN A 26 2.64 -13.35 1.09
C GLN A 26 3.98 -12.65 0.87
N PHE A 27 3.98 -11.65 -0.01
CA PHE A 27 5.14 -10.78 -0.21
C PHE A 27 5.49 -9.99 1.06
N SER A 28 4.50 -9.43 1.76
CA SER A 28 4.68 -8.76 3.07
C SER A 28 5.38 -9.68 4.08
N LYS A 29 4.94 -10.94 4.19
CA LYS A 29 5.54 -11.92 5.13
C LYS A 29 7.02 -12.14 4.84
N ARG A 30 7.38 -12.31 3.57
CA ARG A 30 8.78 -12.49 3.14
C ARG A 30 9.65 -11.25 3.41
N LEU A 31 9.08 -10.05 3.36
CA LEU A 31 9.79 -8.83 3.73
C LEU A 31 10.03 -8.75 5.24
N ILE A 32 9.04 -9.12 6.04
CA ILE A 32 9.16 -9.18 7.51
C ILE A 32 10.23 -10.18 7.92
N GLU A 33 10.29 -11.36 7.30
CA GLU A 33 11.35 -12.36 7.52
C GLU A 33 12.76 -11.82 7.24
N LYS A 34 12.88 -10.77 6.41
CA LYS A 34 14.14 -10.08 6.10
C LYS A 34 14.41 -8.86 6.97
N GLY A 35 13.62 -8.64 8.03
CA GLY A 35 13.78 -7.53 8.95
C GLY A 35 13.20 -6.19 8.46
N VAL A 36 12.29 -6.21 7.50
CA VAL A 36 11.57 -5.01 7.03
C VAL A 36 10.28 -4.87 7.83
N LYS A 37 10.03 -3.69 8.41
CA LYS A 37 8.71 -3.34 8.95
C LYS A 37 7.74 -3.15 7.78
N VAL A 38 6.56 -3.77 7.86
CA VAL A 38 5.54 -3.67 6.81
C VAL A 38 4.21 -3.22 7.40
N THR A 39 3.62 -2.20 6.76
CA THR A 39 2.20 -1.87 6.93
C THR A 39 1.47 -2.16 5.62
N LEU A 40 0.52 -3.10 5.65
CA LEU A 40 -0.36 -3.40 4.53
C LEU A 40 -1.51 -2.39 4.52
N ILE A 41 -1.71 -1.71 3.40
CA ILE A 41 -2.84 -0.81 3.19
C ILE A 41 -3.94 -1.59 2.48
N THR A 42 -5.17 -1.44 2.95
CA THR A 42 -6.37 -1.92 2.24
C THR A 42 -7.37 -0.80 2.01
N VAL A 43 -8.35 -1.04 1.15
CA VAL A 43 -9.55 -0.21 1.11
C VAL A 43 -10.50 -0.56 2.26
N THR A 44 -11.22 0.44 2.78
CA THR A 44 -12.17 0.29 3.90
C THR A 44 -13.25 -0.76 3.61
N SER A 45 -13.75 -0.80 2.37
CA SER A 45 -14.76 -1.79 1.94
C SER A 45 -14.30 -3.25 2.09
N LEU A 46 -12.99 -3.51 2.05
CA LEU A 46 -12.40 -4.83 2.25
C LEU A 46 -11.91 -5.08 3.68
N TRP A 47 -11.97 -4.07 4.57
CA TRP A 47 -11.44 -4.17 5.92
C TRP A 47 -12.03 -5.34 6.70
N LYS A 48 -13.36 -5.48 6.70
CA LYS A 48 -14.07 -6.57 7.40
C LYS A 48 -13.64 -7.96 6.89
N SER A 49 -13.37 -8.09 5.59
CA SER A 49 -12.88 -9.36 5.02
C SER A 49 -11.43 -9.64 5.46
N LEU A 50 -10.57 -8.62 5.43
CA LEU A 50 -9.17 -8.73 5.82
C LEU A 50 -8.98 -8.94 7.32
N SER A 51 -9.82 -8.34 8.17
CA SER A 51 -9.76 -8.52 9.63
C SER A 51 -10.06 -9.96 10.06
N THR A 52 -10.73 -10.75 9.21
CA THR A 52 -10.92 -12.20 9.45
C THR A 52 -9.68 -13.03 9.11
N LYS A 53 -8.71 -12.48 8.38
CA LYS A 53 -7.46 -13.16 8.09
C LYS A 53 -6.52 -13.01 9.27
N ASN A 54 -5.85 -14.10 9.64
CA ASN A 54 -4.82 -14.05 10.66
C ASN A 54 -3.56 -13.37 10.10
N LEU A 55 -3.46 -12.05 10.32
CA LEU A 55 -2.35 -11.18 9.91
C LEU A 55 -1.53 -10.70 11.12
N THR A 56 -1.39 -11.53 12.16
CA THR A 56 -0.77 -11.15 13.44
C THR A 56 0.63 -10.54 13.35
N SER A 57 1.37 -10.78 12.26
CA SER A 57 2.70 -10.22 12.02
C SER A 57 2.74 -8.99 11.11
N ILE A 58 1.60 -8.55 10.55
CA ILE A 58 1.51 -7.45 9.59
C ILE A 58 0.61 -6.36 10.17
N GLU A 59 1.14 -5.14 10.33
CA GLU A 59 0.31 -3.98 10.63
C GLU A 59 -0.61 -3.69 9.44
N VAL A 60 -1.88 -3.41 9.69
CA VAL A 60 -2.86 -3.12 8.62
C VAL A 60 -3.47 -1.74 8.88
N GLU A 61 -3.50 -0.91 7.85
CA GLU A 61 -4.18 0.38 7.82
C GLU A 61 -5.16 0.41 6.64
N SER A 62 -6.13 1.31 6.66
CA SER A 62 -7.09 1.46 5.58
C SER A 62 -7.12 2.87 4.98
N ILE A 63 -7.42 2.92 3.69
CA ILE A 63 -7.80 4.13 2.96
C ILE A 63 -9.23 3.96 2.43
N SER A 64 -9.92 5.06 2.17
CA SER A 64 -11.28 4.99 1.61
C SER A 64 -11.24 4.73 0.11
N ASP A 65 -12.14 3.88 -0.38
CA ASP A 65 -12.39 3.71 -1.81
C ASP A 65 -13.57 4.54 -2.32
N GLY A 66 -14.15 5.38 -1.44
CA GLY A 66 -15.37 6.15 -1.69
C GLY A 66 -16.65 5.30 -1.71
N TYR A 67 -16.52 3.99 -1.47
CA TYR A 67 -17.61 3.02 -1.40
C TYR A 67 -17.46 2.13 -0.17
N ASP A 68 -17.09 2.71 0.97
CA ASP A 68 -16.60 2.00 2.16
C ASP A 68 -17.55 0.92 2.72
N GLU A 69 -18.86 1.00 2.46
CA GLU A 69 -19.85 0.02 2.92
C GLU A 69 -20.10 -1.14 1.96
N GLY A 70 -19.78 -1.00 0.66
CA GLY A 70 -20.16 -1.99 -0.36
C GLY A 70 -19.11 -2.25 -1.45
N GLY A 71 -18.04 -1.47 -1.49
CA GLY A 71 -17.01 -1.54 -2.52
C GLY A 71 -17.59 -1.45 -3.93
N LEU A 72 -17.05 -2.25 -4.84
CA LEU A 72 -17.45 -2.26 -6.25
C LEU A 72 -18.95 -2.53 -6.47
N SER A 73 -19.62 -3.31 -5.60
CA SER A 73 -21.05 -3.63 -5.80
C SER A 73 -21.98 -2.46 -5.50
N ALA A 74 -21.51 -1.44 -4.77
CA ALA A 74 -22.24 -0.21 -4.50
C ALA A 74 -22.04 0.86 -5.59
N ALA A 75 -21.07 0.68 -6.48
CA ALA A 75 -20.79 1.60 -7.57
C ALA A 75 -21.72 1.37 -8.77
N LYS A 76 -21.90 2.41 -9.61
CA LYS A 76 -22.76 2.31 -10.80
C LYS A 76 -22.15 1.44 -11.90
N SER A 77 -20.82 1.42 -11.96
CA SER A 77 -20.04 0.66 -12.93
C SER A 77 -18.61 0.48 -12.42
N LEU A 78 -17.83 -0.35 -13.09
CA LEU A 78 -16.40 -0.49 -12.81
C LEU A 78 -15.63 0.83 -13.02
N GLU A 79 -16.02 1.63 -14.02
CA GLU A 79 -15.35 2.90 -14.28
C GLU A 79 -15.67 3.92 -13.20
N ASP A 80 -16.94 4.02 -12.80
CA ASP A 80 -17.40 4.88 -11.70
C ASP A 80 -16.71 4.53 -10.37
N TYR A 81 -16.52 3.23 -10.09
CA TYR A 81 -15.73 2.78 -8.95
C TYR A 81 -14.27 3.23 -9.05
N LYS A 82 -13.62 3.01 -10.20
CA LYS A 82 -12.21 3.36 -10.41
C LYS A 82 -11.96 4.86 -10.26
N GLU A 83 -12.74 5.70 -10.93
CA GLU A 83 -12.59 7.15 -10.86
C GLU A 83 -12.80 7.66 -9.43
N THR A 84 -13.82 7.15 -8.74
CA THR A 84 -14.09 7.51 -7.34
C THR A 84 -12.97 7.05 -6.42
N PHE A 85 -12.52 5.80 -6.54
CA PHE A 85 -11.44 5.26 -5.74
C PHE A 85 -10.14 6.03 -5.97
N TRP A 86 -9.76 6.34 -7.21
CA TRP A 86 -8.54 7.09 -7.46
C TRP A 86 -8.57 8.47 -6.82
N ARG A 87 -9.71 9.17 -6.89
CA ARG A 87 -9.89 10.50 -6.27
C ARG A 87 -9.87 10.44 -4.74
N VAL A 88 -10.69 9.57 -4.14
CA VAL A 88 -10.85 9.46 -2.68
C VAL A 88 -9.64 8.76 -2.04
N GLY A 89 -9.14 7.72 -2.69
CA GLY A 89 -7.94 6.98 -2.29
C GLY A 89 -6.69 7.85 -2.31
N THR A 90 -6.55 8.75 -3.29
CA THR A 90 -5.45 9.74 -3.29
C THR A 90 -5.49 10.60 -2.04
N GLN A 91 -6.64 11.21 -1.73
CA GLN A 91 -6.80 12.09 -0.57
C GLN A 91 -6.52 11.35 0.75
N THR A 92 -7.14 10.18 0.92
CA THR A 92 -7.00 9.41 2.17
C THR A 92 -5.64 8.74 2.32
N LEU A 93 -4.95 8.41 1.21
CA LEU A 93 -3.56 7.97 1.26
C LEU A 93 -2.63 9.10 1.71
N ILE A 94 -2.82 10.33 1.23
CA ILE A 94 -2.04 11.49 1.70
C ILE A 94 -2.23 11.69 3.21
N GLU A 95 -3.46 11.63 3.69
CA GLU A 95 -3.77 11.74 5.13
C GLU A 95 -3.11 10.62 5.95
N LEU A 96 -3.15 9.38 5.45
CA LEU A 96 -2.48 8.25 6.08
C LEU A 96 -0.96 8.45 6.13
N LEU A 97 -0.34 8.91 5.04
CA LEU A 97 1.09 9.22 5.01
C LEU A 97 1.46 10.31 6.01
N GLN A 98 0.66 11.36 6.13
CA GLN A 98 0.86 12.43 7.13
C GLN A 98 0.67 11.94 8.58
N LYS A 99 -0.25 10.99 8.81
CA LYS A 99 -0.41 10.32 10.11
C LYS A 99 0.86 9.51 10.44
N LEU A 100 1.30 8.67 9.50
CA LEU A 100 2.43 7.76 9.72
C LEU A 100 3.79 8.48 9.76
N SER A 101 3.93 9.65 9.12
CA SER A 101 5.16 10.45 9.17
C SER A 101 5.51 10.94 10.58
N LYS A 102 4.54 10.96 11.50
CA LYS A 102 4.71 11.35 12.90
C LYS A 102 5.00 10.17 13.82
N SER A 103 5.03 8.94 13.29
CA SER A 103 5.34 7.74 14.08
C SER A 103 6.85 7.63 14.38
N GLU A 104 7.20 6.79 15.35
CA GLU A 104 8.62 6.56 15.69
C GLU A 104 9.42 5.96 14.54
N ASN A 105 8.79 5.18 13.65
CA ASN A 105 9.43 4.62 12.46
C ASN A 105 8.59 4.98 11.22
N PRO A 106 8.73 6.19 10.67
CA PRO A 106 7.93 6.64 9.55
C PRO A 106 8.24 5.82 8.28
N PRO A 107 7.25 5.55 7.42
CA PRO A 107 7.48 4.82 6.19
C PRO A 107 8.47 5.56 5.28
N ASN A 108 9.43 4.82 4.75
CA ASN A 108 10.42 5.34 3.80
C ASN A 108 10.27 4.70 2.41
N CYS A 109 9.29 3.81 2.24
CA CYS A 109 9.01 3.09 1.03
C CYS A 109 7.51 2.83 0.85
N ILE A 110 7.01 2.89 -0.38
CA ILE A 110 5.67 2.44 -0.77
C ILE A 110 5.83 1.46 -1.92
N ILE A 111 5.23 0.28 -1.78
CA ILE A 111 5.15 -0.76 -2.80
C ILE A 111 3.68 -0.88 -3.19
N PHE A 112 3.35 -0.67 -4.46
CA PHE A 112 1.96 -0.66 -4.89
C PHE A 112 1.74 -1.42 -6.17
N ASP A 113 0.50 -1.84 -6.36
CA ASP A 113 0.05 -2.55 -7.54
C ASP A 113 0.00 -1.63 -8.77
N ALA A 114 0.44 -2.11 -9.93
CA ALA A 114 0.46 -1.36 -11.19
C ALA A 114 -0.91 -0.85 -11.64
N PHE A 115 -2.01 -1.44 -11.17
CA PHE A 115 -3.36 -0.95 -11.41
C PHE A 115 -3.72 0.33 -10.61
N LEU A 116 -2.80 0.83 -9.78
CA LEU A 116 -2.95 2.05 -8.98
C LEU A 116 -1.93 3.13 -9.38
N PRO A 117 -1.92 3.59 -10.65
CA PRO A 117 -0.89 4.51 -11.14
C PRO A 117 -0.86 5.85 -10.37
N TRP A 118 -1.99 6.29 -9.82
CA TRP A 118 -2.11 7.51 -9.01
C TRP A 118 -1.24 7.52 -7.75
N VAL A 119 -0.85 6.35 -7.23
CA VAL A 119 0.04 6.24 -6.05
C VAL A 119 1.42 6.83 -6.36
N LEU A 120 1.84 6.78 -7.63
CA LEU A 120 3.08 7.39 -8.07
C LEU A 120 3.10 8.91 -7.84
N ASP A 121 2.00 9.57 -8.18
CA ASP A 121 1.88 11.03 -8.04
C ASP A 121 1.82 11.44 -6.57
N VAL A 122 1.15 10.63 -5.73
CA VAL A 122 1.16 10.81 -4.27
C VAL A 122 2.58 10.68 -3.71
N GLY A 123 3.31 9.63 -4.11
CA GLY A 123 4.68 9.41 -3.66
C GLY A 123 5.63 10.54 -4.06
N LYS A 124 5.56 11.00 -5.31
CA LYS A 124 6.36 12.14 -5.79
C LYS A 124 6.04 13.43 -5.03
N SER A 125 4.75 13.71 -4.80
CA SER A 125 4.32 14.89 -4.04
C SER A 125 4.81 14.87 -2.59
N GLY A 126 5.00 13.67 -2.02
CA GLY A 126 5.57 13.45 -0.70
C GLY A 126 7.10 13.47 -0.63
N GLY A 127 7.81 13.87 -1.70
CA GLY A 127 9.27 13.93 -1.74
C GLY A 127 9.97 12.57 -1.91
N LEU A 128 9.22 11.53 -2.28
CA LEU A 128 9.76 10.21 -2.54
C LEU A 128 10.24 10.09 -3.99
N VAL A 129 11.28 9.29 -4.21
CA VAL A 129 11.80 8.93 -5.54
C VAL A 129 11.28 7.56 -5.93
N SER A 130 10.69 7.47 -7.12
CA SER A 130 10.21 6.21 -7.68
C SER A 130 11.36 5.38 -8.26
N GLU A 131 11.41 4.10 -7.91
CA GLU A 131 12.24 3.09 -8.56
C GLU A 131 11.35 1.98 -9.11
N ASP A 132 11.40 1.75 -10.41
CA ASP A 132 10.61 0.68 -11.01
C ASP A 132 11.21 -0.69 -10.65
N MET A 133 10.46 -1.52 -9.92
CA MET A 133 10.86 -2.90 -9.63
C MET A 133 9.73 -3.85 -10.01
N ALA A 134 9.70 -4.26 -11.29
CA ALA A 134 8.75 -5.25 -11.77
C ALA A 134 9.11 -6.65 -11.23
N ILE A 135 8.43 -7.10 -10.17
CA ILE A 135 8.44 -8.52 -9.79
C ILE A 135 7.46 -9.27 -10.70
N LYS A 136 7.94 -9.79 -11.82
CA LYS A 136 7.18 -10.79 -12.59
C LYS A 136 7.41 -12.17 -11.98
N ASP A 137 6.53 -12.61 -11.09
CA ASP A 137 6.41 -14.05 -10.82
C ASP A 137 5.52 -14.64 -11.92
N ASN A 138 6.01 -15.66 -12.64
CA ASN A 138 5.31 -16.34 -13.74
C ASN A 138 4.01 -17.06 -13.30
N ARG A 139 3.64 -16.98 -12.01
CA ARG A 139 2.43 -17.56 -11.41
C ARG A 139 1.43 -16.54 -10.86
N THR A 140 1.76 -15.25 -10.83
CA THR A 140 0.88 -14.19 -10.30
C THR A 140 0.99 -12.94 -11.15
N ILE A 141 -0.13 -12.48 -11.71
CA ILE A 141 -0.22 -11.28 -12.57
C ILE A 141 -0.14 -10.01 -11.70
N ASN A 142 0.93 -9.86 -10.91
CA ASN A 142 1.14 -8.66 -10.11
C ASN A 142 2.39 -7.95 -10.63
N THR A 143 2.19 -6.90 -11.42
CA THR A 143 3.26 -5.92 -11.62
C THR A 143 3.21 -4.96 -10.44
N ILE A 144 4.34 -4.77 -9.75
CA ILE A 144 4.44 -3.85 -8.62
C ILE A 144 5.43 -2.73 -8.93
N TYR A 145 5.20 -1.57 -8.34
CA TYR A 145 6.10 -0.42 -8.37
C TYR A 145 6.58 -0.11 -6.96
N VAL A 146 7.81 0.41 -6.84
CA VAL A 146 8.43 0.76 -5.56
C VAL A 146 8.78 2.24 -5.56
N ILE A 147 8.51 2.93 -4.46
CA ILE A 147 8.83 4.33 -4.27
C ILE A 147 9.59 4.45 -2.96
N ARG A 148 10.74 5.13 -2.91
CA ARG A 148 11.61 5.26 -1.73
C ARG A 148 12.01 6.70 -1.45
N GLN A 149 12.20 7.06 -0.18
CA GLN A 149 12.81 8.35 0.18
C GLN A 149 14.25 8.42 -0.33
N LYS A 150 14.63 9.57 -0.91
CA LYS A 150 16.04 9.86 -1.24
C LYS A 150 16.85 9.84 0.04
N THR A 151 17.72 8.86 0.21
CA THR A 151 18.70 8.88 1.30
C THR A 151 19.73 9.96 0.96
N GLN A 152 19.72 11.08 1.67
CA GLN A 152 20.83 12.03 1.63
C GLN A 152 22.05 11.31 2.20
N ARG A 153 23.03 10.99 1.34
CA ARG A 153 24.38 10.58 1.76
C ARG A 153 25.15 11.81 2.20
#